data_AF-A0A3S2VDY5-F1
#
_entry.id   AF-A0A3S2VDY5-F1
#
_cell.length_a   1.000
_cell.length_b   1.000
_cell.length_c   1.000
_cell.angle_alpha   90.00
_cell.angle_beta   90.00
_cell.angle_gamma   90.00
#
_symmetry.space_group_name_H-M   'P 1'
#
loop_
_entity.id
_entity.type
_entity.pdbx_description
1 polymer ?
#
loop_
_entity_poly.entity_id
_entity_poly.type
_entity_poly.pdbx_seq_one_letter_code
_entity_poly.pdbx_strand_id
1 'polypeptide(L)'
;MSNRDLLQAWSPPVAPVTLKRHQQHLITSLALGELLQRFRIGHLSVGKLTVKLDGHFRGEIAREQWEREGLGWRRTMEAGDRRDGVFVRLVDESYRAAVAAGPASALLEFQDRPDRP
;
A
#
# COMPACT_ATOMS: atom_id res chain seq x y z
N MET A 1 17.91 -3.19 -10.26
CA MET A 1 18.99 -3.00 -9.26
C MET A 1 18.49 -3.43 -7.89
N SER A 2 18.96 -4.56 -7.34
CA SER A 2 18.60 -5.00 -5.99
C SER A 2 19.81 -4.83 -5.07
N ASN A 3 20.06 -3.60 -4.61
CA ASN A 3 21.09 -3.36 -3.60
C ASN A 3 20.50 -3.69 -2.21
N ARG A 4 20.96 -4.79 -1.60
CA ARG A 4 20.50 -5.23 -0.27
C ARG A 4 20.82 -4.21 0.82
N ASP A 5 21.88 -3.43 0.64
CA ASP A 5 22.34 -2.45 1.64
C ASP A 5 21.32 -1.31 1.79
N LEU A 6 20.57 -0.97 0.73
CA LEU A 6 19.51 0.03 0.80
C LEU A 6 18.33 -0.42 1.68
N LEU A 7 18.08 -1.73 1.77
CA LEU A 7 17.00 -2.27 2.60
C LEU A 7 17.36 -2.26 4.09
N GLN A 8 18.65 -2.22 4.43
CA GLN A 8 19.09 -2.08 5.81
C GLN A 8 18.61 -0.77 6.45
N ALA A 9 18.44 0.29 5.64
CA ALA A 9 17.92 1.58 6.08
C ALA A 9 16.41 1.56 6.42
N TRP A 10 15.65 0.56 5.94
CA TRP A 10 14.19 0.53 6.00
C TRP A 10 13.60 -0.38 7.10
N SER A 11 14.45 -0.81 8.04
CA SER A 11 14.15 -1.81 9.09
C SER A 11 13.91 -3.22 8.54
N PRO A 12 14.35 -4.27 9.27
CA PRO A 12 14.14 -5.65 8.84
C PRO A 12 12.65 -6.00 8.82
N PRO A 13 12.23 -6.95 7.97
CA PRO A 13 10.84 -7.40 7.94
C PRO A 13 10.45 -8.02 9.30
N VAL A 14 9.23 -7.74 9.74
CA VAL A 14 8.67 -8.21 11.03
C VAL A 14 8.49 -9.74 11.06
N ALA A 15 8.47 -10.38 9.89
CA ALA A 15 8.35 -11.83 9.74
C ALA A 15 9.26 -12.33 8.61
N PRO A 16 9.61 -13.63 8.59
CA PRO A 16 10.35 -14.21 7.47
C PRO A 16 9.61 -14.00 6.15
N VAL A 17 10.27 -13.34 5.20
CA VAL A 17 9.79 -13.12 3.84
C VAL A 17 10.97 -13.18 2.88
N THR A 18 10.70 -13.49 1.62
CA THR A 18 11.74 -13.38 0.58
C THR A 18 12.10 -11.90 0.35
N LEU A 19 13.31 -11.66 -0.14
CA LEU A 19 13.77 -10.33 -0.51
C LEU A 19 12.79 -9.61 -1.47
N LYS A 20 12.32 -10.34 -2.49
CA LYS A 20 11.36 -9.83 -3.48
C LYS A 20 10.04 -9.42 -2.81
N ARG A 21 9.45 -10.28 -1.96
CA ARG A 21 8.21 -9.95 -1.24
C ARG A 21 8.41 -8.75 -0.32
N HIS A 22 9.54 -8.66 0.38
CA HIS A 22 9.84 -7.50 1.22
C HIS A 22 9.92 -6.20 0.41
N GLN A 23 10.60 -6.21 -0.73
CA GLN A 23 10.65 -5.06 -1.64
C GLN A 23 9.27 -4.66 -2.14
N GLN A 24 8.43 -5.64 -2.48
CA GLN A 24 7.05 -5.39 -2.91
C GLN A 24 6.21 -4.76 -1.79
N HIS A 25 6.31 -5.26 -0.55
CA HIS A 25 5.63 -4.63 0.60
C HIS A 25 6.12 -3.20 0.85
N LEU A 26 7.42 -2.94 0.75
CA LEU A 26 7.98 -1.58 0.92
C LEU A 26 7.46 -0.62 -0.14
N ILE A 27 7.45 -1.02 -1.42
CA ILE A 27 6.93 -0.20 -2.51
C ILE A 27 5.44 0.11 -2.29
N THR A 28 4.67 -0.88 -1.88
CA THR A 28 3.25 -0.72 -1.53
C THR A 28 3.04 0.24 -0.37
N SER A 29 3.81 0.10 0.71
CA SER A 29 3.75 0.99 1.89
C SER A 29 4.13 2.43 1.53
N LEU A 30 5.15 2.61 0.70
CA LEU A 30 5.55 3.91 0.14
C LEU A 30 4.45 4.55 -0.71
N ALA A 31 3.80 3.77 -1.57
CA ALA A 31 2.68 4.25 -2.38
C ALA A 31 1.52 4.74 -1.50
N LEU A 32 1.19 4.00 -0.44
CA LEU A 32 0.17 4.42 0.52
C LEU A 32 0.57 5.69 1.29
N GLY A 33 1.84 5.82 1.66
CA GLY A 33 2.41 7.03 2.23
C GLY A 33 2.30 8.26 1.32
N GLU A 34 2.55 8.11 0.02
CA GLU A 34 2.34 9.18 -0.97
C GLU A 34 0.89 9.64 -1.03
N LEU A 35 -0.07 8.69 -0.99
CA LEU A 35 -1.49 9.00 -0.97
C LEU A 35 -1.88 9.78 0.29
N LEU A 36 -1.35 9.38 1.46
CA LEU A 36 -1.56 10.09 2.71
C LEU A 36 -1.07 11.54 2.61
N GLN A 37 0.15 11.76 2.13
CA GLN A 37 0.70 13.12 2.00
C GLN A 37 -0.15 13.99 1.06
N ARG A 38 -0.57 13.45 -0.09
CA ARG A 38 -1.45 14.16 -1.04
C ARG A 38 -2.83 14.42 -0.49
N PHE A 39 -3.36 13.49 0.30
CA PHE A 39 -4.62 13.67 1.00
C PHE A 39 -4.51 14.77 2.04
N ARG A 40 -3.45 14.80 2.85
CA ARG A 40 -3.20 15.83 3.88
C ARG A 40 -3.18 17.23 3.30
N ILE A 41 -2.44 17.45 2.21
CA ILE A 41 -2.34 18.77 1.57
C ILE A 41 -3.58 19.16 0.72
N GLY A 42 -4.62 18.33 0.70
CA GLY A 42 -5.86 18.62 -0.04
C GLY A 42 -5.78 18.42 -1.56
N HIS A 43 -4.65 17.96 -2.08
CA HIS A 43 -4.51 17.64 -3.50
C HIS A 43 -5.28 16.38 -3.91
N LEU A 44 -5.57 15.49 -2.94
CA LEU A 44 -6.42 14.33 -3.12
C LEU A 44 -7.73 14.50 -2.32
N SER A 45 -8.86 14.53 -3.03
CA SER A 45 -10.19 14.50 -2.41
C SER A 45 -10.56 13.07 -1.98
N VAL A 46 -11.59 12.93 -1.14
CA VAL A 46 -12.11 11.62 -0.71
C VAL A 46 -12.44 10.73 -1.91
N GLY A 47 -13.23 11.22 -2.87
CA GLY A 47 -13.60 10.42 -4.05
C GLY A 47 -12.39 10.00 -4.91
N LYS A 48 -11.39 10.88 -5.08
CA LYS A 48 -10.15 10.53 -5.79
C LYS A 48 -9.31 9.51 -5.02
N LEU A 49 -9.30 9.60 -3.68
CA LEU A 49 -8.62 8.63 -2.83
C LEU A 49 -9.28 7.26 -2.93
N THR A 50 -10.61 7.17 -2.83
CA THR A 50 -11.34 5.90 -2.96
C THR A 50 -11.00 5.19 -4.27
N VAL A 51 -11.05 5.88 -5.41
CA VAL A 51 -10.68 5.28 -6.72
C VAL A 51 -9.25 4.74 -6.72
N LYS A 52 -8.30 5.45 -6.10
CA LYS A 52 -6.91 5.00 -6.00
C LYS A 52 -6.76 3.79 -5.08
N LEU A 53 -7.46 3.77 -3.95
CA LEU A 53 -7.45 2.66 -3.00
C LEU A 53 -8.10 1.41 -3.58
N ASP A 54 -9.16 1.56 -4.38
CA ASP A 54 -9.78 0.44 -5.08
C ASP A 54 -8.81 -0.23 -6.06
N GLY A 55 -8.02 0.58 -6.79
CA GLY A 55 -6.94 0.07 -7.64
C GLY A 55 -5.82 -0.58 -6.83
N HIS A 56 -5.42 0.04 -5.72
CA HIS A 56 -4.36 -0.44 -4.83
C HIS A 56 -4.70 -1.83 -4.26
N PHE A 57 -5.88 -1.99 -3.67
CA PHE A 57 -6.29 -3.24 -3.01
C PHE A 57 -6.80 -4.34 -3.96
N ARG A 58 -6.76 -4.15 -5.28
CA ARG A 58 -6.94 -5.27 -6.23
C ARG A 58 -5.77 -6.25 -6.19
N GLY A 59 -4.57 -5.78 -5.87
CA GLY A 59 -3.35 -6.59 -5.86
C GLY A 59 -3.15 -7.37 -4.55
N GLU A 60 -2.62 -8.59 -4.66
CA GLU A 60 -2.30 -9.46 -3.52
C GLU A 60 -1.35 -8.78 -2.53
N ILE A 61 -0.24 -8.23 -3.01
CA ILE A 61 0.79 -7.56 -2.19
C ILE A 61 0.21 -6.45 -1.32
N ALA A 62 -0.74 -5.67 -1.86
CA ALA A 62 -1.35 -4.57 -1.12
C ALA A 62 -2.20 -5.06 0.05
N ARG A 63 -2.94 -6.15 -0.16
CA ARG A 63 -3.73 -6.79 0.89
C ARG A 63 -2.82 -7.42 1.95
N GLU A 64 -1.81 -8.18 1.52
CA GLU A 64 -0.83 -8.79 2.42
C GLU A 64 -0.09 -7.75 3.28
N GLN A 65 0.31 -6.63 2.67
CA GLN A 65 0.98 -5.54 3.39
C GLN A 65 0.03 -4.90 4.41
N TRP A 66 -1.21 -4.62 4.04
CA TRP A 66 -2.19 -4.01 4.96
C TRP A 66 -2.57 -4.95 6.11
N GLU A 67 -2.65 -6.26 5.87
CA GLU A 67 -2.86 -7.25 6.94
C GLU A 67 -1.74 -7.23 7.97
N ARG A 68 -0.49 -7.07 7.52
CA ARG A 68 0.69 -7.06 8.39
C ARG A 68 0.86 -5.73 9.13
N GLU A 69 0.71 -4.62 8.43
CA GLU A 69 1.11 -3.29 8.92
C GLU A 69 -0.08 -2.39 9.26
N GLY A 70 -1.30 -2.73 8.83
CA GLY A 70 -2.49 -1.90 8.99
C GLY A 70 -2.83 -1.58 10.44
N LEU A 71 -2.52 -2.48 11.38
CA LEU A 71 -2.66 -2.19 12.82
C LEU A 71 -1.68 -1.10 13.28
N GLY A 72 -0.44 -1.12 12.79
CA GLY A 72 0.54 -0.07 13.06
C GLY A 72 0.07 1.26 12.50
N TRP A 73 -0.38 1.27 11.24
CA TRP A 73 -0.97 2.44 10.59
C TRP A 73 -2.15 3.01 11.38
N ARG A 74 -3.13 2.18 11.78
CA ARG A 74 -4.26 2.61 12.61
C ARG A 74 -3.81 3.35 13.86
N ARG A 75 -2.92 2.75 14.66
CA ARG A 75 -2.40 3.38 15.88
C ARG A 75 -1.71 4.71 15.60
N THR A 76 -0.89 4.79 14.55
CA THR A 76 -0.20 6.03 14.17
C THR A 76 -1.17 7.11 13.71
N MET A 77 -2.19 6.74 12.93
CA MET A 77 -3.17 7.69 12.40
C MET A 77 -4.18 8.14 13.46
N GLU A 78 -4.53 7.27 14.41
CA GLU A 78 -5.37 7.61 15.58
C GLU A 78 -4.68 8.61 16.52
N ALA A 79 -3.35 8.58 16.61
CA ALA A 79 -2.55 9.58 17.31
C ALA A 79 -2.36 10.88 16.51
N GLY A 80 -2.81 10.91 15.25
CA GLY A 80 -2.71 12.05 14.35
C GLY A 80 -3.89 13.01 14.45
N ASP A 81 -4.10 13.79 13.39
CA ASP A 81 -5.22 14.72 13.31
C ASP A 81 -6.51 14.05 12.78
N ARG A 82 -7.61 14.81 12.75
CA ARG A 82 -8.90 14.32 12.22
C ARG A 82 -8.77 13.81 10.78
N ARG A 83 -7.90 14.42 9.97
CA ARG A 83 -7.72 14.07 8.56
C ARG A 83 -7.00 12.73 8.42
N ASP A 84 -6.03 12.45 9.27
CA ASP A 84 -5.37 11.14 9.38
C ASP A 84 -6.37 10.04 9.74
N GLY A 85 -7.23 10.31 10.73
CA GLY A 85 -8.32 9.40 11.09
C GLY A 85 -9.30 9.14 9.94
N VAL A 86 -9.63 10.15 9.13
CA VAL A 86 -10.44 9.96 7.92
C VAL A 86 -9.72 9.14 6.87
N PHE A 87 -8.43 9.41 6.65
CA PHE A 87 -7.62 8.67 5.68
C PHE A 87 -7.58 7.18 6.02
N VAL A 88 -7.20 6.83 7.25
CA VAL A 88 -7.03 5.43 7.65
C VAL A 88 -8.34 4.66 7.61
N ARG A 89 -9.46 5.32 7.94
CA ARG A 89 -10.79 4.74 7.79
C ARG A 89 -11.12 4.39 6.33
N LEU A 90 -10.83 5.29 5.39
CA LEU A 90 -11.06 5.05 3.97
C LEU A 90 -10.18 3.89 3.45
N VAL A 91 -8.94 3.80 3.92
CA VAL A 91 -8.05 2.68 3.59
C VAL A 91 -8.64 1.36 4.09
N ASP A 92 -9.11 1.33 5.34
CA ASP A 92 -9.73 0.13 5.92
C ASP A 92 -11.02 -0.27 5.21
N GLU A 93 -11.87 0.69 4.88
CA GLU A 93 -13.11 0.47 4.14
C GLU A 93 -12.83 -0.13 2.75
N SER A 94 -11.87 0.43 2.00
CA SER A 94 -11.47 -0.10 0.69
C SER A 94 -10.81 -1.48 0.78
N TYR A 95 -9.96 -1.73 1.79
CA TYR A 95 -9.38 -3.06 2.00
C TYR A 95 -10.46 -4.11 2.27
N ARG A 96 -11.39 -3.83 3.20
CA ARG A 96 -12.48 -4.76 3.52
C ARG A 96 -13.38 -5.03 2.32
N ALA A 97 -13.70 -3.99 1.55
CA ALA A 97 -14.48 -4.14 0.32
C ALA A 97 -13.75 -5.03 -0.70
N ALA A 98 -12.44 -4.86 -0.87
CA ALA A 98 -11.64 -5.67 -1.78
C ALA A 98 -11.56 -7.14 -1.35
N VAL A 99 -11.43 -7.42 -0.05
CA VAL A 99 -11.48 -8.78 0.50
C VAL A 99 -12.85 -9.41 0.29
N ALA A 100 -13.93 -8.67 0.56
CA ALA A 100 -15.29 -9.14 0.37
C ALA A 100 -15.62 -9.43 -1.11
N ALA A 101 -15.02 -8.70 -2.05
CA ALA A 101 -15.18 -8.91 -3.48
C ALA A 101 -14.52 -10.20 -4.02
N GLY A 102 -13.77 -10.92 -3.19
CA GLY A 102 -13.18 -12.21 -3.54
C GLY A 102 -11.65 -12.18 -3.69
N PRO A 103 -11.06 -13.21 -4.31
CA PRO A 103 -9.61 -13.38 -4.39
C PRO A 103 -8.92 -12.17 -5.01
N ALA A 104 -7.72 -11.86 -4.51
CA ALA A 104 -6.90 -10.82 -5.13
C ALA A 104 -6.54 -11.23 -6.55
N SER A 105 -6.41 -10.25 -7.45
CA SER A 105 -5.78 -10.53 -8.73
C SER A 105 -4.30 -10.82 -8.45
N ALA A 106 -3.89 -12.07 -8.63
CA ALA A 106 -2.48 -12.36 -8.89
C ALA A 106 -2.12 -11.53 -10.11
N LEU A 107 -1.12 -10.65 -9.97
CA LEU A 107 -0.75 -9.70 -11.02
C LEU A 107 -0.68 -10.46 -12.36
N LEU A 108 -1.36 -9.95 -13.39
CA LEU A 108 -0.96 -10.22 -14.77
C LEU A 108 0.54 -9.94 -14.81
N GLU A 109 1.33 -10.92 -15.25
CA GLU A 109 2.75 -10.72 -15.44
C GLU A 109 2.95 -9.41 -16.19
N PHE A 110 3.83 -8.56 -15.66
CA PHE A 110 4.23 -7.34 -16.34
C PHE A 110 4.79 -7.80 -17.68
N GLN A 111 4.01 -7.67 -18.76
CA GLN A 111 4.53 -7.90 -20.10
C GLN A 111 5.50 -6.76 -20.35
N ASP A 112 6.79 -7.06 -20.36
CA ASP A 112 7.79 -6.12 -20.84
C ASP A 112 7.33 -5.66 -22.22
N ARG A 113 7.00 -4.37 -22.32
CA ARG A 113 6.72 -3.75 -23.61
C ARG A 113 8.02 -3.89 -24.40
N PRO A 114 8.04 -4.62 -25.55
CA PRO A 114 9.27 -4.77 -26.31
C PRO A 114 9.82 -3.39 -26.65
N ASP A 115 11.13 -3.22 -26.49
CA ASP A 115 11.83 -1.99 -26.86
C ASP A 115 11.41 -1.61 -28.28
N ARG A 116 10.87 -0.40 -28.44
CA ARG A 116 10.58 0.13 -29.78
C ARG A 116 11.93 0.37 -30.47
N PRO A 117 12.07 -0.06 -31.74
CA PRO A 117 13.29 0.16 -32.52
C PRO A 117 13.59 1.65 -32.73
#